data_AF-T0K924-F1
#
_entry.id   AF-T0K924-F1
#
_cell.length_a   1.000
_cell.length_b   1.000
_cell.length_c   1.000
_cell.angle_alpha   90.00
_cell.angle_beta   90.00
_cell.angle_gamma   90.00
#
_symmetry.space_group_name_H-M   'P 1'
#
loop_
_entity.id
_entity.type
_entity.pdbx_description
1 polymer ?
#
loop_
_entity_poly.entity_id
_entity_poly.type
_entity_poly.pdbx_seq_one_letter_code
_entity_poly.pdbx_strand_id
1 'polypeptide(L)'
;MDEPTAGLDPVFRRELLSTLQELMIDGNKTIFFSTHVTTDLDRIADYIAFIQNGRLVFQQSIHEVAEGYALVKGSLELLDRDTEKAFVHIQRTAAGFEALTDRVDEVKLIFGDAVVIEPASLEDIMFYLKGGVAHVSFN
;
A
#
# COMPACT_ATOMS: atom_id res chain seq x y z
N MET A 1 -1.28 -0.47 20.95
CA MET A 1 -0.99 -1.90 21.17
C MET A 1 0.13 -2.28 20.22
N ASP A 2 1.19 -2.91 20.69
CA ASP A 2 2.30 -3.33 19.83
C ASP A 2 2.17 -4.80 19.48
N GLU A 3 2.02 -5.11 18.20
CA GLU A 3 1.85 -6.47 17.65
C GLU A 3 0.81 -7.33 18.40
N PRO A 4 -0.45 -6.85 18.57
CA PRO A 4 -1.44 -7.50 19.42
C PRO A 4 -1.89 -8.88 18.95
N THR A 5 -1.65 -9.22 17.68
CA THR A 5 -2.00 -10.50 17.06
C THR A 5 -0.82 -11.48 16.97
N ALA A 6 0.37 -11.07 17.41
CA ALA A 6 1.57 -11.90 17.35
C ALA A 6 1.47 -13.12 18.29
N GLY A 7 1.83 -14.30 17.77
CA GLY A 7 1.77 -15.55 18.52
C GLY A 7 0.37 -16.13 18.72
N LEU A 8 -0.68 -15.44 18.27
CA LEU A 8 -2.04 -16.01 18.21
C LEU A 8 -2.17 -16.91 16.99
N ASP A 9 -2.85 -18.05 17.17
CA ASP A 9 -3.29 -18.85 16.04
C ASP A 9 -4.39 -18.14 15.23
N PRO A 10 -4.68 -18.59 14.00
CA PRO A 10 -5.60 -17.91 13.11
C PRO A 10 -7.02 -17.72 13.65
N VAL A 11 -7.50 -18.57 14.58
CA VAL A 11 -8.87 -18.48 15.12
C VAL A 11 -8.93 -17.37 16.15
N PHE A 12 -8.06 -17.40 17.15
CA PHE A 12 -8.02 -16.37 18.20
C PHE A 12 -7.66 -15.00 17.65
N ARG A 13 -6.80 -14.93 16.63
CA ARG A 13 -6.52 -13.68 15.92
C ARG A 13 -7.80 -13.06 15.36
N ARG A 14 -8.62 -13.86 14.67
CA ARG A 14 -9.88 -13.38 14.09
C ARG A 14 -10.84 -12.91 15.17
N GLU A 15 -10.96 -13.63 16.27
CA GLU A 15 -11.82 -13.25 17.40
C GLU A 15 -11.38 -11.92 18.02
N LEU A 16 -10.07 -11.74 18.24
CA LEU A 16 -9.52 -10.47 18.74
C LEU A 16 -9.84 -9.32 17.79
N LEU A 17 -9.55 -9.47 16.49
CA LEU A 17 -9.81 -8.42 15.49
C LEU A 17 -11.30 -8.06 15.42
N SER A 18 -12.19 -9.06 15.44
CA SER A 18 -13.64 -8.81 15.49
C SER A 18 -14.04 -8.02 16.74
N THR A 19 -13.49 -8.36 17.90
CA THR A 19 -13.77 -7.65 19.15
C THR A 19 -13.31 -6.20 19.08
N LEU A 20 -12.12 -5.95 18.52
CA LEU A 20 -11.60 -4.58 18.34
C LEU A 20 -12.49 -3.79 17.39
N GLN A 21 -12.97 -4.41 16.30
CA GLN A 21 -13.89 -3.78 15.37
C GLN A 21 -15.22 -3.42 16.04
N GLU A 22 -15.80 -4.32 16.83
CA GLU A 22 -17.03 -4.06 17.59
C GLU A 22 -16.88 -2.87 18.56
N LEU A 23 -15.72 -2.76 19.23
CA LEU A 23 -15.42 -1.65 20.13
C LEU A 23 -15.33 -0.29 19.43
N MET A 24 -15.03 -0.27 18.13
CA MET A 24 -14.92 0.96 17.35
C MET A 24 -16.28 1.46 16.82
N ILE A 25 -17.29 0.59 16.73
CA ILE A 25 -18.63 0.94 16.19
C ILE A 25 -19.29 2.08 16.98
N ASP A 26 -19.07 2.15 18.29
CA ASP A 26 -19.69 3.17 19.15
C ASP A 26 -19.06 4.58 19.00
N GLY A 27 -17.91 4.69 18.34
CA GLY A 27 -17.18 5.93 18.08
C GLY A 27 -16.57 6.60 19.33
N ASN A 28 -16.67 6.00 20.52
CA ASN A 28 -16.23 6.60 21.78
C ASN A 28 -14.81 6.16 22.19
N LYS A 29 -14.16 5.37 21.34
CA LYS A 29 -12.82 4.82 21.59
C LYS A 29 -11.95 5.00 20.34
N THR A 30 -10.66 5.16 20.59
CA THR A 30 -9.65 5.16 19.53
C THR A 30 -8.66 4.04 19.84
N ILE A 31 -8.46 3.15 18.88
CA ILE A 31 -7.48 2.07 18.98
C ILE A 31 -6.30 2.45 18.10
N PHE A 32 -5.12 2.55 18.70
CA PHE A 32 -3.86 2.67 17.98
C PHE A 32 -3.11 1.34 18.10
N PHE A 33 -2.86 0.67 16.98
CA PHE A 33 -2.09 -0.58 16.98
C PHE A 33 -1.10 -0.67 15.82
N SER A 34 0.02 -1.33 16.05
CA SER A 34 1.04 -1.65 15.06
C SER A 34 0.99 -3.13 14.74
N THR A 35 1.17 -3.47 13.46
CA THR A 35 1.43 -4.84 13.02
C THR A 35 2.19 -4.87 11.70
N HIS A 36 2.98 -5.92 11.48
CA HIS A 36 3.56 -6.25 10.18
C HIS A 36 2.62 -7.10 9.31
N VAL A 37 1.47 -7.53 9.82
CA VAL A 37 0.49 -8.33 9.09
C VAL A 37 -0.49 -7.40 8.39
N THR A 38 -0.26 -7.14 7.10
CA THR A 38 -1.09 -6.24 6.27
C THR A 38 -2.56 -6.64 6.25
N THR A 39 -2.85 -7.93 6.16
CA THR A 39 -4.23 -8.45 6.19
C THR A 39 -4.99 -8.19 7.50
N ASP A 40 -4.29 -7.92 8.62
CA ASP A 40 -4.94 -7.50 9.85
C ASP A 40 -5.35 -6.01 9.74
N LEU A 41 -4.52 -5.18 9.11
CA LEU A 41 -4.83 -3.77 8.83
C LEU A 41 -6.01 -3.63 7.87
N ASP A 42 -6.04 -4.39 6.77
CA ASP A 42 -7.14 -4.37 5.79
C ASP A 42 -8.51 -4.68 6.41
N ARG A 43 -8.54 -5.40 7.55
CA ARG A 43 -9.80 -5.80 8.21
C ARG A 43 -10.38 -4.76 9.13
N ILE A 44 -9.53 -4.05 9.88
CA ILE A 44 -9.97 -3.24 11.02
C ILE A 44 -9.45 -1.81 11.03
N ALA A 45 -8.54 -1.45 10.12
CA ALA A 45 -7.96 -0.11 10.10
C ALA A 45 -8.82 0.85 9.26
N ASP A 46 -9.24 1.95 9.88
CA ASP A 46 -9.80 3.09 9.15
C ASP A 46 -8.69 3.92 8.48
N TYR A 47 -7.54 4.02 9.16
CA TYR A 47 -6.35 4.77 8.73
C TYR A 47 -5.08 3.94 8.90
N ILE A 48 -4.14 4.13 7.98
CA ILE A 48 -2.81 3.54 8.01
C ILE A 48 -1.77 4.64 8.11
N ALA A 49 -0.84 4.48 9.05
CA ALA A 49 0.39 5.24 9.12
C ALA A 49 1.57 4.32 8.82
N PHE A 50 2.25 4.54 7.70
CA PHE A 50 3.43 3.77 7.35
C PHE A 50 4.69 4.49 7.82
N ILE A 51 5.47 3.81 8.66
CA ILE A 51 6.71 4.35 9.24
C ILE A 51 7.89 3.51 8.74
N GLN A 52 8.91 4.16 8.21
CA GLN A 52 10.15 3.52 7.77
C GLN A 52 11.35 4.31 8.28
N ASN A 53 12.34 3.61 8.85
CA ASN A 53 13.57 4.22 9.40
C ASN A 53 13.29 5.39 10.36
N GLY A 54 12.26 5.25 11.20
CA GLY A 54 11.87 6.28 12.17
C GLY A 54 11.19 7.53 11.58
N ARG A 55 10.77 7.48 10.31
CA ARG A 55 10.05 8.58 9.64
C ARG A 55 8.68 8.12 9.16
N LEU A 56 7.69 8.98 9.31
CA LEU A 56 6.37 8.79 8.71
C LEU A 56 6.50 8.97 7.19
N VAL A 57 6.25 7.90 6.45
CA VAL A 57 6.30 7.86 4.99
C VAL A 57 4.96 8.33 4.42
N PHE A 58 3.84 7.86 4.98
CA PHE A 58 2.50 8.39 4.69
C PHE A 58 1.55 8.13 5.86
N GLN A 59 0.46 8.89 5.90
CA GLN A 59 -0.69 8.66 6.76
C GLN A 59 -1.96 8.94 5.96
N GLN A 60 -2.76 7.92 5.69
CA GLN A 60 -3.94 8.00 4.82
C GLN A 60 -5.01 7.03 5.30
N SER A 61 -6.27 7.26 4.93
CA SER A 61 -7.34 6.27 5.12
C SER A 61 -7.10 5.03 4.27
N ILE A 62 -7.64 3.88 4.68
CA ILE A 62 -7.53 2.66 3.87
C ILE A 62 -8.12 2.83 2.46
N HIS A 63 -9.17 3.66 2.34
CA HIS A 63 -9.80 3.99 1.07
C HIS A 63 -8.85 4.78 0.16
N GLU A 64 -8.19 5.83 0.68
CA GLU A 64 -7.21 6.60 -0.08
C GLU A 64 -6.01 5.74 -0.51
N VAL A 65 -5.56 4.81 0.34
CA VAL A 65 -4.48 3.88 -0.01
C VAL A 65 -4.92 2.94 -1.13
N ALA A 66 -6.14 2.39 -1.06
CA ALA A 66 -6.65 1.46 -2.07
C ALA A 66 -6.93 2.13 -3.43
N GLU A 67 -7.35 3.40 -3.43
CA GLU A 67 -7.68 4.14 -4.66
C GLU A 67 -6.47 4.88 -5.26
N GLY A 68 -5.53 5.31 -4.42
CA GLY A 68 -4.39 6.12 -4.83
C GLY A 68 -3.28 5.34 -5.53
N TYR A 69 -3.21 4.02 -5.33
CA TYR A 69 -2.11 3.20 -5.82
C TYR A 69 -2.57 2.09 -6.78
N ALA A 70 -1.73 1.81 -7.77
CA ALA A 70 -1.94 0.70 -8.70
C ALA A 70 -0.62 0.01 -9.07
N LEU A 71 -0.70 -1.29 -9.36
CA LEU A 71 0.35 -2.03 -10.02
C LEU A 71 0.19 -1.93 -11.54
N VAL A 72 1.30 -1.66 -12.21
CA VAL A 72 1.34 -1.46 -13.65
C VAL A 72 2.32 -2.43 -14.26
N LYS A 73 1.87 -3.20 -15.24
CA LYS A 73 2.67 -4.21 -15.96
C LYS A 73 2.72 -3.87 -17.44
N GLY A 74 3.91 -3.95 -18.04
CA GLY A 74 4.07 -3.63 -19.46
C GLY A 74 5.40 -4.06 -20.05
N SER A 75 5.58 -3.83 -21.36
CA SER A 75 6.85 -4.08 -22.05
C SER A 75 7.92 -3.06 -21.63
N LEU A 76 9.17 -3.49 -21.56
CA LEU A 76 10.32 -2.61 -21.26
C LEU A 76 10.50 -1.49 -22.31
N GLU A 77 10.00 -1.68 -23.53
CA GLU A 77 10.06 -0.68 -24.61
C GLU A 77 9.23 0.58 -24.31
N LEU A 78 8.29 0.48 -23.36
CA LEU A 78 7.45 1.61 -22.92
C LEU A 78 8.16 2.49 -21.88
N LEU A 79 9.30 2.04 -21.34
CA LEU A 79 10.04 2.76 -20.32
C LEU A 79 11.12 3.65 -20.95
N ASP A 80 11.05 4.93 -20.62
CA ASP A 80 12.10 5.92 -20.88
C ASP A 80 12.24 6.87 -19.68
N ARG A 81 13.15 7.85 -19.79
CA ARG A 81 13.42 8.78 -18.68
C ARG A 81 12.21 9.62 -18.24
N ASP A 82 11.24 9.84 -19.13
CA ASP A 82 10.05 10.63 -18.84
C ASP A 82 8.92 9.74 -18.35
N THR A 83 8.68 8.59 -18.97
CA THR A 83 7.62 7.67 -18.55
C THR A 83 7.92 7.00 -17.21
N GLU A 84 9.19 6.79 -16.87
CA GLU A 84 9.59 6.24 -15.56
C GLU A 84 9.21 7.15 -14.37
N LYS A 85 9.00 8.45 -14.60
CA LYS A 85 8.60 9.41 -13.55
C LYS A 85 7.17 9.20 -13.05
N ALA A 86 6.35 8.46 -13.80
CA ALA A 86 4.98 8.12 -13.41
C ALA A 86 4.92 7.01 -12.36
N PHE A 87 6.05 6.40 -12.00
CA PHE A 87 6.13 5.27 -11.09
C PHE A 87 6.94 5.62 -9.84
N VAL A 88 6.49 5.13 -8.69
CA VAL A 88 7.17 5.23 -7.40
C VAL A 88 8.40 4.31 -7.38
N HIS A 89 8.26 3.10 -7.91
CA HIS A 89 9.34 2.14 -8.03
C HIS A 89 9.03 1.14 -9.16
N ILE A 90 10.08 0.75 -9.89
CA ILE A 90 9.98 -0.09 -11.09
C ILE A 90 10.87 -1.31 -10.93
N GLN A 91 10.28 -2.49 -11.09
CA GLN A 91 10.99 -3.75 -11.20
C GLN A 91 11.04 -4.19 -12.65
N ARG A 92 12.26 -4.36 -13.17
CA ARG A 92 12.50 -4.85 -14.53
C ARG A 92 12.76 -6.35 -14.47
N THR A 93 12.06 -7.11 -15.31
CA THR A 93 12.19 -8.56 -15.44
C THR A 93 12.43 -8.94 -16.91
N ALA A 94 12.73 -10.21 -17.18
CA ALA A 94 12.84 -10.69 -18.55
C ALA A 94 11.51 -10.64 -19.33
N ALA A 95 10.37 -10.60 -18.64
CA ALA A 95 9.04 -10.57 -19.25
C ALA A 95 8.49 -9.15 -19.50
N GLY A 96 9.15 -8.11 -18.98
CA GLY A 96 8.63 -6.74 -18.99
C GLY A 96 9.02 -6.00 -17.72
N PHE A 97 8.20 -5.02 -17.33
CA PHE A 97 8.28 -4.39 -16.03
C PHE A 97 7.00 -4.60 -15.21
N GLU A 98 7.16 -4.51 -13.91
CA GLU A 98 6.10 -4.28 -12.94
C GLU A 98 6.46 -3.04 -12.12
N ALA A 99 5.51 -2.15 -11.89
CA ALA A 99 5.77 -0.90 -11.18
C ALA A 99 4.58 -0.48 -10.33
N LEU A 100 4.87 0.13 -9.18
CA LEU A 100 3.86 0.81 -8.37
C LEU A 100 3.74 2.26 -8.85
N THR A 101 2.52 2.74 -9.06
CA THR A 101 2.22 4.16 -9.29
C THR A 101 1.31 4.70 -8.19
N ASP A 102 1.52 5.95 -7.80
CA ASP A 102 0.61 6.78 -7.02
C ASP A 102 -0.15 7.81 -7.90
N ARG A 103 -0.03 7.67 -9.23
CA ARG A 103 -0.59 8.57 -10.26
C ARG A 103 -1.33 7.77 -11.32
N VAL A 104 -2.32 7.02 -10.88
CA VAL A 104 -3.10 6.09 -11.73
C VAL A 104 -3.64 6.78 -12.98
N ASP A 105 -4.13 8.01 -12.87
CA ASP A 105 -4.68 8.76 -14.00
C ASP A 105 -3.61 9.24 -15.00
N GLU A 106 -2.42 9.60 -14.52
CA GLU A 106 -1.28 9.96 -15.38
C GLU A 106 -0.81 8.73 -16.17
N VAL A 107 -0.72 7.57 -15.53
CA VAL A 107 -0.37 6.30 -16.21
C VAL A 107 -1.42 5.96 -17.28
N LYS A 108 -2.72 6.07 -16.97
CA LYS A 108 -3.78 5.84 -17.96
C LYS A 108 -3.65 6.75 -19.18
N LEU A 109 -3.28 8.02 -18.97
CA LEU A 109 -3.12 8.98 -20.05
C LEU A 109 -1.89 8.70 -20.92
N ILE A 110 -0.76 8.34 -20.29
CA ILE A 110 0.52 8.10 -20.97
C ILE A 110 0.49 6.76 -21.73
N PHE A 111 0.05 5.70 -21.07
CA PHE A 111 0.22 4.34 -21.58
C PHE A 111 -1.07 3.75 -22.17
N GLY A 112 -2.25 4.21 -21.72
CA GLY A 112 -3.54 3.68 -22.17
C GLY A 112 -3.61 2.15 -22.08
N ASP A 113 -4.04 1.51 -23.16
CA ASP A 113 -4.18 0.05 -23.26
C ASP A 113 -2.85 -0.69 -23.48
N ALA A 114 -1.71 0.00 -23.55
CA ALA A 114 -0.39 -0.63 -23.73
C ALA A 114 0.14 -1.29 -22.45
N VAL A 115 -0.49 -1.01 -21.30
CA VAL A 115 -0.14 -1.56 -20.00
C VAL A 115 -1.35 -2.20 -19.34
N VAL A 116 -1.11 -3.15 -18.46
CA VAL A 116 -2.12 -3.69 -17.54
C VAL A 116 -2.03 -2.92 -16.24
N ILE A 117 -3.15 -2.36 -15.78
CA ILE A 117 -3.26 -1.64 -14.51
C ILE A 117 -4.17 -2.44 -13.59
N GLU A 118 -3.66 -2.82 -12.43
CA GLU A 118 -4.36 -3.58 -11.40
C GLU A 118 -4.36 -2.79 -10.08
N PRO A 119 -5.43 -2.86 -9.26
CA PRO A 119 -5.40 -2.31 -7.91
C PRO A 119 -4.23 -2.91 -7.12
N ALA A 120 -3.48 -2.06 -6.42
CA ALA A 120 -2.39 -2.52 -5.57
C ALA A 120 -2.94 -2.96 -4.21
N SER A 121 -2.49 -4.11 -3.69
CA SER A 121 -2.75 -4.47 -2.30
C SER A 121 -1.89 -3.65 -1.35
N LEU A 122 -2.27 -3.57 -0.07
CA LEU A 122 -1.45 -2.93 0.95
C LEU A 122 -0.04 -3.55 1.03
N GLU A 123 0.05 -4.87 0.84
CA GLU A 123 1.33 -5.59 0.80
C GLU A 123 2.21 -5.13 -0.38
N ASP A 124 1.63 -4.98 -1.57
CA ASP A 124 2.34 -4.45 -2.75
C ASP A 124 2.85 -3.04 -2.49
N ILE A 125 1.98 -2.16 -2.00
CA ILE A 125 2.32 -0.76 -1.69
C ILE A 125 3.49 -0.70 -0.70
N MET A 126 3.42 -1.46 0.40
CA MET A 126 4.48 -1.51 1.39
C MET A 126 5.78 -2.10 0.84
N PHE A 127 5.71 -3.15 0.03
CA PHE A 127 6.87 -3.79 -0.58
C PHE A 127 7.62 -2.82 -1.52
N TYR A 128 6.89 -2.14 -2.40
CA TYR A 128 7.48 -1.19 -3.36
C TYR A 128 7.95 0.12 -2.68
N LEU A 129 7.23 0.62 -1.67
CA LEU A 129 7.69 1.78 -0.89
C LEU A 129 8.96 1.47 -0.09
N LYS A 130 9.10 0.25 0.44
CA LYS A 130 10.31 -0.16 1.15
C LYS A 130 11.55 -0.08 0.25
N GLY A 131 11.40 -0.41 -1.04
CA GLY A 131 12.45 -0.33 -2.06
C GLY A 131 12.63 1.05 -2.70
N GLY A 132 11.68 1.98 -2.52
CA GLY A 132 11.58 3.25 -3.25
C GLY A 132 11.97 4.51 -2.50
N VAL A 133 12.46 4.45 -1.25
CA VAL A 133 12.82 5.68 -0.49
C VAL A 133 14.12 6.32 -0.98
N ALA A 134 14.05 6.92 -2.15
CA ALA A 134 14.81 8.08 -2.55
C ALA A 134 13.81 9.14 -3.03
N HIS A 135 13.42 10.04 -2.11
CA HIS A 135 12.65 11.27 -2.34
C HIS A 135 11.17 11.12 -2.76
N VAL A 136 10.28 11.09 -1.77
CA VAL A 136 9.00 11.80 -1.88
C VAL A 136 9.07 12.98 -0.94
N SER A 137 9.33 14.15 -1.50
CA SER A 137 9.21 15.43 -0.80
C SER A 137 7.74 15.81 -0.78
N PHE A 138 7.15 15.86 0.42
CA PHE A 138 5.86 16.51 0.63
C PHE A 138 6.00 17.99 0.31
N ASN A 139 5.08 18.52 -0.50
CA ASN A 139 4.85 19.95 -0.68
C ASN A 139 3.39 20.22 -0.36
#